data_AF-A0A0G1L191-F1
#
_entry.id   AF-A0A0G1L191-F1
#
_cell.length_a   1.000
_cell.length_b   1.000
_cell.length_c   1.000
_cell.angle_alpha   90.00
_cell.angle_beta   90.00
_cell.angle_gamma   90.00
#
_symmetry.space_group_name_H-M   'P 1'
#
loop_
_entity.id
_entity.type
_entity.pdbx_description
1 polymer ?
#
loop_
_entity_poly.entity_id
_entity_poly.type
_entity_poly.pdbx_seq_one_letter_code
_entity_poly.pdbx_strand_id
1 'polypeptide(L)'
;MFRKSSALDQEEIVFIGQNGENYKSLSVAGRGFEALWAPKGSSLLYNVYNEASGYRPELYITNSTDDDMGVHNKSLGLRTWADKCTFAEDNTTAYCAVPLYLQQGSGIYPGLAANTADVIYKINIQTGFKQRVAIPTNALGIGLYTADKLMLAPGGKTLYMMDKNGGIYKMQLSK
;
A
#
# COMPACT_ATOMS: atom_id res chain seq x y z
N MET A 1 -16.80 -2.82 -3.21
CA MET A 1 -15.99 -4.01 -3.53
C MET A 1 -16.40 -5.13 -2.59
N PHE A 2 -16.54 -6.34 -3.10
CA PHE A 2 -16.87 -7.55 -2.33
C PHE A 2 -15.73 -8.57 -2.44
N ARG A 3 -15.48 -9.35 -1.38
CA ARG A 3 -14.41 -10.36 -1.33
C ARG A 3 -15.05 -11.74 -1.19
N LYS A 4 -14.62 -12.69 -2.01
CA LYS A 4 -15.03 -14.09 -1.96
C LYS A 4 -13.79 -14.97 -1.86
N SER A 5 -13.80 -15.94 -0.96
CA SER A 5 -12.75 -16.96 -0.95
C SER A 5 -12.93 -17.88 -2.16
N SER A 6 -11.89 -17.99 -3.01
CA SER A 6 -11.91 -18.84 -4.22
C SER A 6 -11.11 -20.14 -4.04
N ALA A 7 -10.06 -20.12 -3.23
CA ALA A 7 -9.28 -21.29 -2.79
C ALA A 7 -8.62 -21.01 -1.43
N LEU A 8 -7.93 -21.98 -0.81
CA LEU A 8 -7.28 -21.86 0.51
C LEU A 8 -6.34 -20.64 0.66
N ASP A 9 -5.67 -20.22 -0.42
CA ASP A 9 -4.77 -19.05 -0.47
C ASP A 9 -5.10 -18.07 -1.62
N GLN A 10 -6.36 -18.02 -2.06
CA GLN A 10 -6.80 -17.08 -3.10
C GLN A 10 -8.12 -16.42 -2.76
N GLU A 11 -8.18 -15.10 -2.98
CA GLU A 11 -9.42 -14.32 -2.91
C GLU A 11 -9.81 -13.84 -4.31
N GLU A 12 -11.10 -13.91 -4.59
CA GLU A 12 -11.73 -13.24 -5.72
C GLU A 12 -12.33 -11.92 -5.24
N ILE A 13 -11.94 -10.85 -5.90
CA ILE A 13 -12.35 -9.48 -5.60
C ILE A 13 -13.32 -9.02 -6.68
N VAL A 14 -14.57 -8.80 -6.28
CA VAL A 14 -15.64 -8.37 -7.19
C VAL A 14 -15.84 -6.86 -7.05
N PHE A 15 -15.71 -6.16 -8.18
CA PHE A 15 -15.94 -4.73 -8.26
C PHE A 15 -17.40 -4.46 -8.57
N ILE A 16 -17.96 -3.42 -7.93
CA ILE A 16 -19.35 -3.02 -8.10
C ILE A 16 -19.31 -1.63 -8.73
N GLY A 17 -19.77 -1.52 -9.97
CA GLY A 17 -19.91 -0.26 -10.66
C GLY A 17 -21.05 0.59 -10.12
N GLN A 18 -20.91 1.91 -10.20
CA GLN A 18 -21.93 2.85 -9.69
C GLN A 18 -23.17 2.88 -10.59
N ASN A 19 -23.03 2.51 -11.87
CA ASN A 19 -24.12 2.50 -12.86
C ASN A 19 -24.49 1.08 -13.30
N GLY A 20 -24.16 0.06 -12.48
CA GLY A 20 -24.42 -1.34 -12.82
C GLY A 20 -23.43 -1.94 -13.83
N GLU A 21 -22.26 -1.33 -13.99
CA GLU A 21 -21.19 -1.89 -14.82
C GLU A 21 -20.74 -3.26 -14.25
N ASN A 22 -20.54 -4.22 -15.15
CA ASN A 22 -20.05 -5.55 -14.82
C ASN A 22 -18.55 -5.64 -15.13
N TYR A 23 -17.73 -5.25 -14.16
CA TYR A 23 -16.28 -5.35 -14.28
C TYR A 23 -15.81 -6.80 -14.03
N LYS A 24 -14.75 -7.23 -14.72
CA LYS A 24 -14.09 -8.51 -14.43
C LYS A 24 -13.69 -8.58 -12.95
N SER A 25 -13.75 -9.76 -12.33
CA SER A 25 -13.22 -9.92 -10.99
C SER A 25 -11.69 -9.95 -11.00
N LEU A 26 -11.06 -9.53 -9.89
CA LEU A 26 -9.63 -9.63 -9.67
C LEU A 26 -9.35 -10.86 -8.81
N SER A 27 -8.58 -11.81 -9.34
CA SER A 27 -8.03 -12.91 -8.53
C SER A 27 -6.72 -12.47 -7.89
N VAL A 28 -6.60 -12.61 -6.58
CA VAL A 28 -5.38 -12.31 -5.82
C VAL A 28 -4.82 -13.55 -5.14
N ALA A 29 -3.50 -13.68 -5.18
CA ALA A 29 -2.75 -14.80 -4.60
C ALA A 29 -2.46 -14.57 -3.10
N GLY A 30 -3.53 -14.49 -2.30
CA GLY A 30 -3.42 -14.43 -0.85
C GLY A 30 -4.73 -14.05 -0.18
N ARG A 31 -4.60 -13.61 1.07
CA ARG A 31 -5.67 -13.21 1.99
C ARG A 31 -5.48 -11.79 2.49
N GLY A 32 -6.54 -11.26 3.10
CA GLY A 32 -6.50 -9.97 3.77
C GLY A 32 -6.32 -8.83 2.78
N PHE A 33 -6.99 -8.94 1.63
CA PHE A 33 -6.93 -7.93 0.59
C PHE A 33 -7.30 -6.55 1.12
N GLU A 34 -6.41 -5.58 1.02
CA GLU A 34 -6.72 -4.17 1.25
C GLU A 34 -6.14 -3.36 0.11
N ALA A 35 -6.83 -2.30 -0.29
CA ALA A 35 -6.46 -1.60 -1.51
C ALA A 35 -6.69 -0.09 -1.45
N LEU A 36 -5.93 0.58 -2.31
CA LEU A 36 -5.92 2.01 -2.54
C LEU A 36 -6.01 2.23 -4.06
N TRP A 37 -7.03 2.98 -4.48
CA TRP A 37 -7.17 3.39 -5.88
C TRP A 37 -6.24 4.55 -6.20
N ALA A 38 -5.62 4.50 -7.37
CA ALA A 38 -4.95 5.67 -7.92
C ALA A 38 -5.99 6.78 -8.19
N PRO A 39 -5.62 8.07 -8.11
CA PRO A 39 -6.58 9.17 -8.16
C PRO A 39 -7.43 9.21 -9.43
N LYS A 40 -6.90 8.73 -10.56
CA LYS A 40 -7.61 8.66 -11.84
C LYS A 40 -8.30 7.30 -12.07
N GLY A 41 -8.25 6.39 -11.10
CA GLY A 41 -8.88 5.08 -11.17
C GLY A 41 -8.27 4.10 -12.19
N SER A 42 -7.07 4.38 -12.72
CA SER A 42 -6.43 3.53 -13.76
C SER A 42 -5.58 2.39 -13.21
N SER A 43 -5.32 2.39 -11.90
CA SER A 43 -4.57 1.33 -11.23
C SER A 43 -4.99 1.20 -9.78
N LEU A 44 -4.80 -0.01 -9.23
CA LEU A 44 -5.14 -0.39 -7.88
C LEU A 44 -3.88 -0.92 -7.17
N LEU A 45 -3.43 -0.21 -6.14
CA LEU A 45 -2.39 -0.67 -5.23
C LEU A 45 -3.07 -1.49 -4.14
N TYR A 46 -2.59 -2.69 -3.86
CA TYR A 46 -3.18 -3.53 -2.82
C TYR A 46 -2.13 -4.34 -2.08
N ASN A 47 -2.47 -4.81 -0.88
CA ASN A 47 -1.73 -5.84 -0.18
C ASN A 47 -2.53 -7.13 -0.07
N VAL A 48 -1.80 -8.23 -0.03
CA VAL A 48 -2.28 -9.54 0.45
C VAL A 48 -1.17 -10.19 1.25
N TYR A 49 -1.49 -11.20 2.04
CA TYR A 49 -0.52 -12.08 2.69
C TYR A 49 -0.83 -13.55 2.36
N ASN A 50 0.19 -14.40 2.37
CA ASN A 50 0.09 -15.84 2.08
C ASN A 50 1.22 -16.62 2.78
N GLU A 51 1.21 -17.95 2.68
CA GLU A 51 2.26 -18.80 3.27
C GLU A 51 3.67 -18.45 2.74
N ALA A 52 3.83 -18.20 1.44
CA ALA A 52 5.12 -17.89 0.82
C ALA A 52 5.80 -16.63 1.39
N SER A 53 5.01 -15.62 1.77
CA SER A 53 5.50 -14.41 2.45
C SER A 53 5.80 -14.64 3.96
N GLY A 54 5.48 -15.81 4.51
CA GLY A 54 5.36 -16.04 5.95
C GLY A 54 4.23 -15.20 6.54
N TYR A 55 3.10 -15.11 5.84
CA TYR A 55 1.93 -14.31 6.21
C TYR A 55 2.27 -12.86 6.54
N ARG A 56 3.20 -12.27 5.79
CA ARG A 56 3.52 -10.84 5.85
C ARG A 56 2.77 -10.14 4.71
N PRO A 57 2.19 -8.96 4.95
CA PRO A 57 1.52 -8.23 3.88
C PRO A 57 2.56 -7.85 2.82
N GLU A 58 2.25 -8.11 1.56
CA GLU A 58 3.09 -7.75 0.41
C GLU A 58 2.30 -6.87 -0.54
N LEU A 59 2.92 -5.78 -1.01
CA LEU A 59 2.29 -4.84 -1.92
C LEU A 59 2.37 -5.31 -3.38
N TYR A 60 1.27 -5.11 -4.08
CA TYR A 60 1.08 -5.36 -5.50
C TYR A 60 0.41 -4.17 -6.16
N ILE A 61 0.69 -3.95 -7.44
CA ILE A 61 -0.03 -3.02 -8.30
C ILE A 61 -0.69 -3.80 -9.42
N THR A 62 -1.92 -3.44 -9.76
CA THR A 62 -2.61 -3.92 -10.95
C THR A 62 -3.24 -2.77 -11.71
N ASN A 63 -3.30 -2.89 -13.03
CA ASN A 63 -4.04 -1.94 -13.86
C ASN A 63 -5.54 -2.26 -13.78
N SER A 64 -6.37 -1.24 -13.94
CA SER A 64 -7.83 -1.36 -13.85
C SER A 64 -8.54 -0.92 -15.12
N THR A 65 -7.93 -1.17 -16.27
CA THR A 65 -8.63 -1.07 -17.55
C THR A 65 -9.60 -2.25 -17.69
N ASP A 66 -10.76 -2.00 -18.32
CA ASP A 66 -11.92 -2.92 -18.35
C ASP A 66 -11.57 -4.35 -18.78
N ASP A 67 -10.53 -4.52 -19.61
CA ASP A 67 -10.12 -5.82 -20.11
C ASP A 67 -8.96 -6.49 -19.36
N ASP A 68 -8.12 -5.74 -18.65
CA ASP A 68 -6.85 -6.25 -18.08
C ASP A 68 -6.84 -6.31 -16.54
N MET A 69 -7.97 -6.04 -15.89
CA MET A 69 -8.02 -6.01 -14.43
C MET A 69 -7.62 -7.37 -13.85
N GLY A 70 -6.49 -7.40 -13.13
CA GLY A 70 -5.92 -8.62 -12.57
C GLY A 70 -5.00 -9.44 -13.48
N VAL A 71 -4.91 -9.12 -14.77
CA VAL A 71 -4.05 -9.84 -15.73
C VAL A 71 -2.56 -9.51 -15.50
N HIS A 72 -2.27 -8.30 -15.00
CA HIS A 72 -0.91 -7.78 -14.84
C HIS A 72 -0.58 -7.44 -13.38
N ASN A 73 -0.96 -8.31 -12.44
CA ASN A 73 -0.60 -8.15 -11.04
C ASN A 73 0.92 -8.19 -10.87
N LYS A 74 1.51 -7.07 -10.47
CA LYS A 74 2.95 -6.93 -10.29
C LYS A 74 3.27 -6.72 -8.81
N SER A 75 4.05 -7.63 -8.25
CA SER A 75 4.61 -7.42 -6.91
C SER A 75 5.55 -6.22 -6.90
N LEU A 76 5.41 -5.38 -5.89
CA LEU A 76 6.33 -4.27 -5.64
C LEU A 76 7.49 -4.70 -4.74
N GLY A 77 7.47 -5.90 -4.17
CA GLY A 77 8.51 -6.41 -3.27
C GLY A 77 8.66 -5.62 -1.97
N LEU A 78 7.59 -4.91 -1.56
CA LEU A 78 7.53 -4.18 -0.30
C LEU A 78 6.56 -4.86 0.63
N ARG A 79 6.95 -4.96 1.90
CA ARG A 79 6.13 -5.56 2.94
C ARG A 79 5.50 -4.49 3.81
N THR A 80 4.27 -4.10 3.46
CA THR A 80 3.46 -3.12 4.19
C THR A 80 2.01 -3.24 3.73
N TRP A 81 1.13 -2.43 4.32
CA TRP A 81 -0.28 -2.35 4.01
C TRP A 81 -0.59 -1.18 3.07
N ALA A 82 -1.62 -1.32 2.24
CA ALA A 82 -2.02 -0.31 1.27
C ALA A 82 -2.57 0.97 1.93
N ASP A 83 -3.10 0.88 3.15
CA ASP A 83 -3.60 2.02 3.94
C ASP A 83 -2.47 2.92 4.50
N LYS A 84 -1.25 2.38 4.61
CA LYS A 84 -0.02 3.11 4.90
C LYS A 84 0.58 3.79 3.67
N CYS A 85 -0.11 3.74 2.54
CA CYS A 85 0.30 4.36 1.28
C CYS A 85 -0.61 5.53 0.89
N THR A 86 -0.08 6.38 0.01
CA THR A 86 -0.83 7.46 -0.65
C THR A 86 -0.30 7.66 -2.06
N PHE A 87 -1.19 7.98 -3.01
CA PHE A 87 -0.80 8.28 -4.38
C PHE A 87 -0.48 9.77 -4.56
N ALA A 88 0.41 10.05 -5.50
CA ALA A 88 0.55 11.38 -6.07
C ALA A 88 -0.49 11.63 -7.17
N GLU A 89 -0.78 12.91 -7.42
CA GLU A 89 -1.72 13.36 -8.46
C GLU A 89 -1.30 12.96 -9.88
N ASP A 90 0.00 12.70 -10.09
CA ASP A 90 0.55 12.22 -11.36
C ASP A 90 0.06 10.81 -11.74
N ASN A 91 -0.56 10.08 -10.80
CA ASN A 91 -1.11 8.74 -10.98
C ASN A 91 -0.06 7.69 -11.39
N THR A 92 1.22 7.97 -11.18
CA THR A 92 2.34 7.05 -11.46
C THR A 92 3.29 6.90 -10.26
N THR A 93 3.18 7.79 -9.28
CA THR A 93 3.95 7.79 -8.05
C THR A 93 3.07 7.42 -6.86
N ALA A 94 3.55 6.53 -6.00
CA ALA A 94 3.00 6.28 -4.68
C ALA A 94 4.06 6.49 -3.59
N TYR A 95 3.63 6.92 -2.41
CA TYR A 95 4.45 6.97 -1.21
C TYR A 95 3.91 5.97 -0.21
N CYS A 96 4.78 5.13 0.35
CA CYS A 96 4.39 4.11 1.33
C CYS A 96 5.31 4.17 2.54
N ALA A 97 4.72 4.08 3.73
CA ALA A 97 5.45 3.80 4.95
C ALA A 97 5.64 2.29 5.10
N VAL A 98 6.89 1.85 5.11
CA VAL A 98 7.27 0.43 5.11
C VAL A 98 8.00 0.09 6.41
N PRO A 99 7.50 -0.84 7.23
CA PRO A 99 8.16 -1.23 8.46
C PRO A 99 9.58 -1.74 8.21
N LEU A 100 10.53 -1.40 9.08
CA LEU A 100 11.92 -1.85 9.00
C LEU A 100 12.04 -3.38 9.01
N TYR A 101 11.14 -4.05 9.73
CA TYR A 101 10.98 -5.50 9.70
C TYR A 101 9.51 -5.86 9.98
N LEU A 102 9.11 -7.07 9.61
CA LEU A 102 7.81 -7.65 10.02
C LEU A 102 8.02 -9.07 10.51
N GLN A 103 7.42 -9.39 11.65
CA GLN A 103 7.36 -10.76 12.14
C GLN A 103 6.48 -11.62 11.22
N GLN A 104 6.72 -12.93 11.21
CA GLN A 104 5.83 -13.86 10.50
C GLN A 104 4.42 -13.75 11.10
N GLY A 105 3.39 -13.79 10.26
CA GLY A 105 2.01 -13.62 10.69
C GLY A 105 1.54 -12.17 10.84
N SER A 106 2.39 -11.17 10.59
CA SER A 106 1.99 -9.75 10.73
C SER A 106 0.80 -9.37 9.84
N GLY A 107 0.60 -10.02 8.70
CA GLY A 107 -0.58 -9.80 7.86
C GLY A 107 -1.88 -10.27 8.52
N ILE A 108 -1.81 -11.37 9.28
CA ILE A 108 -2.95 -11.91 10.04
C ILE A 108 -3.19 -11.07 11.30
N TYR A 109 -2.12 -10.68 11.99
CA TYR A 109 -2.17 -9.88 13.20
C TYR A 109 -1.30 -8.61 13.06
N PRO A 110 -1.86 -7.51 12.52
CA PRO A 110 -1.12 -6.26 12.32
C PRO A 110 -0.51 -5.67 13.59
N GLY A 111 -1.04 -6.04 14.78
CA GLY A 111 -0.49 -5.65 16.07
C GLY A 111 0.97 -6.05 16.29
N LEU A 112 1.49 -7.06 15.59
CA LEU A 112 2.91 -7.43 15.63
C LEU A 112 3.84 -6.31 15.14
N ALA A 113 3.32 -5.37 14.35
CA ALA A 113 4.08 -4.25 13.80
C ALA A 113 3.89 -2.94 14.57
N ALA A 114 3.10 -2.92 15.65
CA ALA A 114 2.69 -1.69 16.34
C ALA A 114 3.88 -0.81 16.81
N ASN A 115 5.00 -1.46 17.17
CA ASN A 115 6.20 -0.78 17.65
C ASN A 115 7.37 -0.85 16.65
N THR A 116 7.10 -1.21 15.40
CA THR A 116 8.14 -1.26 14.38
C THR A 116 8.13 0.02 13.55
N ALA A 117 9.22 0.76 13.65
CA ALA A 117 9.37 1.98 12.89
C ALA A 117 9.36 1.75 11.37
N ASP A 118 8.93 2.80 10.66
CA ASP A 118 8.79 2.78 9.22
C ASP A 118 9.89 3.56 8.50
N VAL A 119 10.06 3.22 7.22
CA VAL A 119 10.84 3.95 6.23
C VAL A 119 9.88 4.38 5.13
N ILE A 120 9.97 5.63 4.69
CA ILE A 120 9.13 6.14 3.61
C ILE A 120 9.80 5.90 2.27
N TYR A 121 9.09 5.19 1.38
CA TYR A 121 9.51 4.95 0.01
C TYR A 121 8.65 5.74 -0.96
N LYS A 122 9.29 6.35 -1.96
CA LYS A 122 8.68 6.78 -3.23
C LYS A 122 8.76 5.64 -4.21
N ILE A 123 7.65 5.31 -4.85
CA ILE A 123 7.50 4.16 -5.74
C ILE A 123 6.98 4.67 -7.07
N ASN A 124 7.70 4.39 -8.15
CA ASN A 124 7.13 4.51 -9.50
C ASN A 124 6.38 3.21 -9.80
N ILE A 125 5.05 3.27 -9.88
CA ILE A 125 4.20 2.08 -9.98
C ILE A 125 4.27 1.40 -11.35
N GLN A 126 4.66 2.12 -12.40
CA GLN A 126 4.82 1.56 -13.74
C GLN A 126 6.06 0.66 -13.81
N THR A 127 7.20 1.18 -13.35
CA THR A 127 8.49 0.47 -13.38
C THR A 127 8.67 -0.46 -12.19
N GLY A 128 8.03 -0.17 -11.05
CA GLY A 128 8.30 -0.80 -9.76
C GLY A 128 9.57 -0.28 -9.08
N PHE A 129 10.19 0.79 -9.61
CA PHE A 129 11.36 1.41 -8.99
C PHE A 129 10.98 2.03 -7.64
N LYS A 130 11.86 1.84 -6.65
CA LYS A 130 11.65 2.24 -5.26
C LYS A 130 12.83 3.06 -4.78
N GLN A 131 12.55 4.23 -4.24
CA GLN A 131 13.54 5.13 -3.66
C GLN A 131 13.15 5.42 -2.22
N ARG A 132 14.05 5.19 -1.27
CA ARG A 132 13.88 5.67 0.10
C ARG A 132 13.96 7.20 0.09
N VAL A 133 12.94 7.86 0.61
CA VAL A 133 12.86 9.34 0.67
C VAL A 133 12.93 9.89 2.08
N ALA A 134 12.58 9.10 3.09
CA ALA A 134 12.71 9.52 4.49
C ALA A 134 12.82 8.33 5.46
N ILE A 135 13.45 8.58 6.60
CA ILE A 135 13.30 7.79 7.82
C ILE A 135 12.71 8.77 8.85
N PRO A 136 11.46 8.61 9.31
CA PRO A 136 10.86 9.55 10.24
C PRO A 136 11.60 9.55 11.58
N THR A 137 12.10 10.72 11.99
CA THR A 137 12.78 10.95 13.27
C THR A 137 12.28 12.24 13.92
N ASN A 138 12.61 12.47 15.18
CA ASN A 138 12.31 13.74 15.83
C ASN A 138 13.26 14.85 15.33
N ALA A 139 13.08 16.08 15.82
CA ALA A 139 13.88 17.23 15.43
C ALA A 139 15.39 17.10 15.73
N LEU A 140 15.77 16.21 16.66
CA LEU A 140 17.16 15.91 17.00
C LEU A 140 17.74 14.78 16.15
N GLY A 141 16.97 14.21 15.21
CA GLY A 141 17.35 13.01 14.47
C GLY A 141 17.28 11.74 15.32
N ILE A 142 16.63 11.81 16.48
CA ILE A 142 16.56 10.73 17.47
C ILE A 142 15.14 10.16 17.49
N GLY A 143 15.00 8.87 17.76
CA GLY A 143 13.71 8.20 17.81
C GLY A 143 13.17 7.87 16.41
N LEU A 144 12.52 6.72 16.32
CA LEU A 144 11.95 6.21 15.09
C LEU A 144 10.44 6.08 15.26
N TYR A 145 9.67 6.48 14.25
CA TYR A 145 8.22 6.50 14.32
C TYR A 145 7.58 5.35 13.55
N THR A 146 6.51 4.80 14.12
CA THR A 146 5.58 3.92 13.42
C THR A 146 4.50 4.79 12.78
N ALA A 147 4.46 4.81 11.45
CA ALA A 147 3.41 5.46 10.68
C ALA A 147 2.11 4.65 10.75
N ASP A 148 0.99 5.34 10.88
CA ASP A 148 -0.36 4.78 10.74
C ASP A 148 -0.94 5.11 9.36
N LYS A 149 -0.78 6.36 8.90
CA LYS A 149 -1.30 6.82 7.61
C LYS A 149 -0.40 7.86 6.96
N LEU A 150 -0.34 7.84 5.63
CA LEU A 150 0.28 8.88 4.82
C LEU A 150 -0.77 9.67 4.04
N MET A 151 -0.54 10.96 3.87
CA MET A 151 -1.38 11.85 3.07
C MET A 151 -0.50 12.84 2.31
N LEU A 152 -0.64 12.88 0.98
CA LEU A 152 0.07 13.86 0.18
C LEU A 152 -0.73 15.16 0.05
N ALA A 153 -0.09 16.29 0.30
CA ALA A 153 -0.69 17.60 0.08
C ALA A 153 -0.88 17.88 -1.42
N PRO A 154 -1.88 18.71 -1.80
CA PRO A 154 -2.01 19.17 -3.17
C PRO A 154 -0.71 19.74 -3.74
N GLY A 155 -0.40 19.39 -4.98
CA GLY A 155 0.86 19.78 -5.65
C GLY A 155 2.11 18.98 -5.21
N GLY A 156 1.96 17.97 -4.36
CA GLY A 156 2.93 16.87 -4.21
C GLY A 156 4.26 17.18 -3.52
N LYS A 157 4.40 18.36 -2.89
CA LYS A 157 5.66 18.77 -2.23
C LYS A 157 5.72 18.43 -0.74
N THR A 158 4.56 18.30 -0.10
CA THR A 158 4.47 18.02 1.34
C THR A 158 3.78 16.69 1.56
N LEU A 159 4.42 15.81 2.31
CA LEU A 159 3.83 14.55 2.78
C LEU A 159 3.52 14.69 4.27
N TYR A 160 2.27 14.44 4.64
CA TYR A 160 1.84 14.33 6.03
C TYR A 160 1.84 12.86 6.45
N MET A 161 2.29 12.61 7.68
CA MET A 161 2.29 11.30 8.31
C MET A 161 1.58 11.40 9.65
N MET A 162 0.58 10.55 9.85
CA MET A 162 0.01 10.27 11.17
C MET A 162 0.81 9.13 11.79
N ASP A 163 1.30 9.31 13.02
CA ASP A 163 1.94 8.23 13.79
C ASP A 163 0.89 7.36 14.50
N LYS A 164 1.32 6.19 14.99
CA LYS A 164 0.43 5.26 15.69
C LYS A 164 -0.12 5.79 17.02
N ASN A 165 0.48 6.84 17.57
CA ASN A 165 0.10 7.49 18.82
C ASN A 165 -0.79 8.74 18.59
N GLY A 166 -1.17 9.02 17.33
CA GLY A 166 -2.05 10.13 16.94
C GLY A 166 -1.34 11.45 16.58
N GLY A 167 -0.01 11.51 16.63
CA GLY A 167 0.76 12.68 16.20
C GLY A 167 0.73 12.86 14.69
N ILE A 168 0.66 14.10 14.20
CA ILE A 168 0.74 14.43 12.77
C ILE A 168 2.02 15.20 12.48
N TYR A 169 2.81 14.70 11.55
CA TYR A 169 4.09 15.27 11.15
C TYR A 169 4.08 15.58 9.66
N LYS A 170 4.84 16.60 9.26
CA LYS A 170 5.00 16.99 7.86
C LYS A 170 6.44 16.77 7.42
N MET A 171 6.62 16.30 6.19
CA MET A 171 7.90 16.12 5.53
C MET A 171 7.88 16.88 4.20
N GLN A 172 8.96 17.60 3.91
CA GLN A 172 9.15 18.21 2.59
C GLN A 172 9.84 17.19 1.69
N LEU A 173 9.25 16.94 0.53
CA LEU A 173 9.82 16.06 -0.48
C LEU A 173 10.72 16.89 -1.39
N SER A 174 11.97 16.46 -1.59
CA SER A 174 12.84 17.02 -2.62
C SER A 174 12.28 16.69 -4.01
N LYS A 175 12.49 17.59 -4.97
CA LYS A 175 12.13 17.39 -6.38
C LYS A 175 12.82 16.15 -6.95
#